data_AF-A0A7Y6IB61-F1
#
_entry.id   AF-A0A7Y6IB61-F1
#
_cell.length_a   1.000
_cell.length_b   1.000
_cell.length_c   1.000
_cell.angle_alpha   90.00
_cell.angle_beta   90.00
_cell.angle_gamma   90.00
#
_symmetry.space_group_name_H-M   'P 1'
#
loop_
_entity.id
_entity.type
_entity.pdbx_description
1 polymer ?
#
loop_
_entity_poly.entity_id
_entity_poly.type
_entity_poly.pdbx_seq_one_letter_code
_entity_poly.pdbx_strand_id
1 'polypeptide(L)'
;MTDRIEVAATELRPLLEEFILWARVNAPDSDPELVGPAALWHRLAFSSDLGTWKRADLRNLLLDRMPKVVEDPDSAADGMLPAVDAYLTFLSQTGRLTKGSDSLDGLREELDDVEDEFVELMEELLDDAEGDDEDEEEETSDLGDFEPFADELADLPTIRLRPDAELAAAAREVPLIAKARDLAVWVGSGRRVGEDTLLSDAEVEEALAAAGLPRPETEGSLAEAVPQLWNVWNLAVDLEFLEPGEGNTVAVQDDTSEWPFGDDEDVLDAWMLGLHSIDYGDPELPDDDLTMALAGLTRGVLVRLLLAGGSRELDGLRQELADAAADLDELGSDAWEAAGDPLAPAVEWLTGYGMVTLDEAQGAGGTLSLTALGTEGVIHLVDDADIEIDARPAIESMSAHELLALSAELPEEEADAEFAAWMRLREPGRAAEELLEAAAEDESDALIRVQAASVVGTLGEEAVPAWQAALKEPSLRPYAATHLSQLGVEGAPEPTQDDTHWLILDMWTISAGLGRSEFVSSLRDIGPDLLNNLLEVIWKIPHAHVEELLDLISQVHPDKQVAKAARRALFKARSHQ
;
A
#
# COMPACT_ATOMS: atom_id res chain seq x y z
N MET A 1 19.26 -35.83 17.38
CA MET A 1 17.92 -35.34 17.77
C MET A 1 17.03 -35.31 16.54
N THR A 2 17.56 -34.83 15.41
CA THR A 2 17.05 -34.90 14.03
C THR A 2 16.44 -36.26 13.65
N ASP A 3 17.16 -37.39 13.76
CA ASP A 3 16.62 -38.73 13.42
C ASP A 3 15.35 -39.14 14.20
N ARG A 4 15.17 -38.65 15.44
CA ARG A 4 13.98 -38.96 16.25
C ARG A 4 12.79 -38.07 15.88
N ILE A 5 13.07 -36.83 15.48
CA ILE A 5 12.07 -35.87 15.01
C ILE A 5 11.51 -36.32 13.66
N GLU A 6 12.38 -36.68 12.72
CA GLU A 6 11.97 -37.18 11.39
C GLU A 6 11.09 -38.43 11.47
N VAL A 7 11.43 -39.38 12.35
CA VAL A 7 10.62 -40.59 12.55
C VAL A 7 9.25 -40.24 13.15
N ALA A 8 9.20 -39.39 14.18
CA ALA A 8 7.93 -38.98 14.79
C ALA A 8 7.05 -38.17 13.82
N ALA A 9 7.63 -37.25 13.06
CA ALA A 9 6.94 -36.49 12.03
C ALA A 9 6.39 -37.39 10.91
N THR A 10 7.16 -38.40 10.49
CA THR A 10 6.70 -39.38 9.50
C THR A 10 5.54 -40.24 10.01
N GLU A 11 5.54 -40.62 11.29
CA GLU A 11 4.43 -41.35 11.93
C GLU A 11 3.17 -40.49 12.06
N LEU A 12 3.33 -39.19 12.32
CA LEU A 12 2.24 -38.22 12.52
C LEU A 12 1.57 -37.75 11.24
N ARG A 13 2.32 -37.64 10.14
CA ARG A 13 1.85 -37.02 8.89
C ARG A 13 0.51 -37.56 8.39
N PRO A 14 0.29 -38.89 8.28
CA PRO A 14 -1.01 -39.40 7.82
C PRO A 14 -2.17 -39.06 8.77
N LEU A 15 -1.90 -38.97 10.08
CA LEU A 15 -2.90 -38.64 11.09
C LEU A 15 -3.29 -37.15 11.02
N LEU A 16 -2.31 -36.27 10.81
CA LEU A 16 -2.53 -34.82 10.65
C LEU A 16 -3.24 -34.49 9.33
N GLU A 17 -2.88 -35.16 8.23
CA GLU A 17 -3.60 -35.02 6.95
C GLU A 17 -5.09 -35.38 7.08
N GLU A 18 -5.40 -36.48 7.79
CA GLU A 18 -6.79 -36.86 8.09
C GLU A 18 -7.50 -35.85 8.99
N PHE A 19 -6.79 -35.29 9.98
CA PHE A 19 -7.32 -34.26 10.87
C PHE A 19 -7.64 -32.96 10.13
N ILE A 20 -6.73 -32.45 9.30
CA ILE A 20 -6.92 -31.23 8.50
C ILE A 20 -8.19 -31.33 7.64
N LEU A 21 -8.40 -32.48 7.00
CA LEU A 21 -9.62 -32.73 6.21
C LEU A 21 -10.89 -32.80 7.08
N TRP A 22 -10.78 -33.34 8.30
CA TRP A 22 -11.89 -33.39 9.25
C TRP A 22 -12.23 -32.01 9.81
N ALA A 23 -11.23 -31.20 10.14
CA ALA A 23 -11.37 -29.87 10.74
C ALA A 23 -12.14 -28.91 9.82
N ARG A 24 -11.85 -28.90 8.51
CA ARG A 24 -12.57 -28.08 7.51
C ARG A 24 -14.09 -28.22 7.55
N VAL A 25 -14.61 -29.37 8.01
CA VAL A 25 -16.05 -29.66 8.06
C VAL A 25 -16.61 -29.52 9.48
N ASN A 26 -15.80 -29.78 10.51
CA ASN A 26 -16.28 -29.95 11.89
C ASN A 26 -15.79 -28.86 12.87
N ALA A 27 -14.80 -28.07 12.48
CA ALA A 27 -14.21 -26.96 13.23
C ALA A 27 -13.71 -25.88 12.26
N PRO A 28 -14.61 -25.16 11.55
CA PRO A 28 -14.23 -24.17 10.53
C PRO A 28 -13.54 -22.93 11.12
N ASP A 29 -13.73 -22.68 12.42
CA ASP A 29 -13.20 -21.53 13.14
C ASP A 29 -11.86 -21.84 13.85
N SER A 30 -11.27 -23.02 13.63
CA SER A 30 -9.94 -23.39 14.15
C SER A 30 -8.92 -23.46 13.02
N ASP A 31 -7.68 -23.05 13.27
CA ASP A 31 -6.57 -23.28 12.35
C ASP A 31 -5.95 -24.68 12.59
N PRO A 32 -6.18 -25.67 11.69
CA PRO A 32 -5.68 -27.02 11.89
C PRO A 32 -4.16 -27.16 11.69
N GLU A 33 -3.47 -26.17 11.12
CA GLU A 33 -2.03 -26.25 10.86
C GLU A 33 -1.20 -26.09 12.14
N LEU A 34 -1.73 -25.33 13.11
CA LEU A 34 -1.13 -25.10 14.43
C LEU A 34 -0.99 -26.36 15.31
N VAL A 35 -1.71 -27.44 14.98
CA VAL A 35 -1.67 -28.71 15.75
C VAL A 35 -0.38 -29.49 15.52
N GLY A 36 0.28 -29.30 14.37
CA GLY A 36 1.46 -30.07 13.97
C GLY A 36 2.57 -30.07 15.03
N PRO A 37 3.05 -28.89 15.47
CA PRO A 37 4.03 -28.77 16.54
C PRO A 37 3.59 -29.41 17.87
N ALA A 38 2.36 -29.16 18.31
CA ALA A 38 1.83 -29.70 19.56
C ALA A 38 1.77 -31.23 19.55
N ALA A 39 1.25 -31.84 18.48
CA ALA A 39 1.16 -33.30 18.35
C ALA A 39 2.56 -33.95 18.26
N LEU A 40 3.51 -33.30 17.57
CA LEU A 40 4.89 -33.75 17.47
C LEU A 40 5.60 -33.73 18.82
N TRP A 41 5.54 -32.62 19.54
CA TRP A 41 6.20 -32.49 20.83
C TRP A 41 5.54 -33.34 21.90
N HIS A 42 4.22 -33.53 21.86
CA HIS A 42 3.53 -34.52 22.68
C HIS A 42 4.08 -35.93 22.47
N ARG A 43 4.23 -36.35 21.21
CA ARG A 43 4.76 -37.67 20.81
C ARG A 43 6.22 -37.88 21.21
N LEU A 44 7.00 -36.80 21.29
CA LEU A 44 8.43 -36.86 21.61
C LEU A 44 8.72 -36.80 23.11
N ALA A 45 7.95 -36.01 23.86
CA ALA A 45 8.24 -35.68 25.25
C ALA A 45 7.35 -36.41 26.27
N PHE A 46 6.11 -36.76 25.92
CA PHE A 46 5.11 -37.20 26.91
C PHE A 46 4.55 -38.59 26.64
N SER A 47 4.19 -38.91 25.39
CA SER A 47 3.61 -40.22 25.05
C SER A 47 4.24 -40.84 23.80
N SER A 48 4.61 -42.12 23.88
CA SER A 48 5.03 -42.90 22.69
C SER A 48 3.86 -43.35 21.80
N ASP A 49 2.63 -43.18 22.28
CA ASP A 49 1.38 -43.51 21.58
C ASP A 49 0.59 -42.23 21.27
N LEU A 50 0.34 -42.00 19.98
CA LEU A 50 -0.34 -40.81 19.45
C LEU A 50 -1.76 -40.62 19.99
N GLY A 51 -2.42 -41.72 20.39
CA GLY A 51 -3.78 -41.67 20.90
C GLY A 51 -3.90 -41.50 22.41
N THR A 52 -2.79 -41.54 23.16
CA THR A 52 -2.82 -41.49 24.64
C THR A 52 -2.50 -40.08 25.13
N TRP A 53 -3.50 -39.37 25.64
CA TRP A 53 -3.40 -37.98 26.12
C TRP A 53 -3.83 -37.87 27.59
N LYS A 54 -3.01 -37.21 28.39
CA LYS A 54 -3.26 -36.96 29.81
C LYS A 54 -3.33 -35.48 30.09
N ARG A 55 -4.13 -35.08 31.07
CA ARG A 55 -4.23 -33.69 31.51
C ARG A 55 -2.87 -33.10 31.89
N ALA A 56 -2.11 -33.83 32.70
CA ALA A 56 -0.77 -33.40 33.11
C ALA A 56 0.20 -33.26 31.92
N ASP A 57 0.07 -34.11 30.91
CA ASP A 57 0.92 -34.05 29.71
C ASP A 57 0.52 -32.86 28.83
N LEU A 58 -0.78 -32.56 28.73
CA LEU A 58 -1.32 -31.44 27.98
C LEU A 58 -0.91 -30.09 28.59
N ARG A 59 -1.02 -29.94 29.92
CA ARG A 59 -0.52 -28.76 30.64
C ARG A 59 0.97 -28.54 30.41
N ASN A 60 1.80 -29.57 30.64
CA ASN A 60 3.25 -29.43 30.48
C ASN A 60 3.64 -29.23 28.99
N LEU A 61 2.86 -29.77 28.05
CA LEU A 61 3.07 -29.50 26.64
C LEU A 61 2.86 -28.01 26.35
N LEU A 62 1.73 -27.45 26.76
CA LEU A 62 1.36 -26.07 26.47
C LEU A 62 2.22 -25.07 27.26
N LEU A 63 2.41 -25.25 28.56
CA LEU A 63 3.10 -24.25 29.39
C LEU A 63 4.62 -24.42 29.46
N ASP A 64 5.15 -25.65 29.36
CA ASP A 64 6.60 -25.85 29.49
C ASP A 64 7.31 -26.07 28.14
N ARG A 65 6.62 -26.65 27.15
CA ARG A 65 7.25 -27.12 25.92
C ARG A 65 7.00 -26.20 24.74
N MET A 66 5.76 -25.81 24.50
CA MET A 66 5.37 -24.96 23.35
C MET A 66 6.10 -23.61 23.33
N PRO A 67 6.26 -22.87 24.45
CA PRO A 67 7.02 -21.62 24.50
C PRO A 67 8.48 -21.71 24.02
N LYS A 68 9.04 -22.93 23.90
CA LYS A 68 10.45 -23.13 23.52
C LYS A 68 10.63 -23.59 22.08
N VAL A 69 9.54 -23.82 21.37
CA VAL A 69 9.54 -24.53 20.08
C VAL A 69 8.49 -24.01 19.09
N VAL A 70 7.65 -23.07 19.52
CA VAL A 70 6.75 -22.33 18.64
C VAL A 70 7.58 -21.41 17.76
N GLU A 71 7.28 -21.36 16.47
CA GLU A 71 7.98 -20.50 15.50
C GLU A 71 7.29 -19.14 15.37
N ASP A 72 5.97 -19.10 15.58
CA ASP A 72 5.13 -17.91 15.52
C ASP A 72 4.28 -17.83 16.81
N PRO A 73 4.73 -17.07 17.82
CA PRO A 73 4.00 -16.91 19.09
C PRO A 73 2.64 -16.21 18.94
N ASP A 74 2.49 -15.28 17.99
CA ASP A 74 1.26 -14.51 17.76
C ASP A 74 0.13 -15.42 17.25
N SER A 75 0.39 -16.15 16.16
CA SER A 75 -0.55 -17.16 15.64
C SER A 75 -0.89 -18.23 16.68
N ALA A 76 0.07 -18.57 17.56
CA ALA A 76 -0.14 -19.55 18.61
C ALA A 76 -1.05 -19.04 19.74
N ALA A 77 -0.89 -17.78 20.16
CA ALA A 77 -1.72 -17.14 21.17
C ALA A 77 -3.20 -17.16 20.76
N ASP A 78 -3.47 -16.82 19.50
CA ASP A 78 -4.84 -16.71 18.97
C ASP A 78 -5.48 -18.08 18.64
N GLY A 79 -4.69 -19.01 18.10
CA GLY A 79 -5.24 -20.18 17.40
C GLY A 79 -4.97 -21.54 18.02
N MET A 80 -3.95 -21.69 18.88
CA MET A 80 -3.42 -23.02 19.21
C MET A 80 -4.35 -23.86 20.10
N LEU A 81 -4.96 -23.26 21.14
CA LEU A 81 -5.86 -23.99 22.04
C LEU A 81 -7.13 -24.49 21.32
N PRO A 82 -7.84 -23.66 20.53
CA PRO A 82 -8.94 -24.13 19.69
C PRO A 82 -8.54 -25.27 18.75
N ALA A 83 -7.35 -25.17 18.15
CA ALA A 83 -6.82 -26.19 17.25
C ALA A 83 -6.55 -27.53 17.97
N VAL A 84 -5.96 -27.47 19.17
CA VAL A 84 -5.72 -28.67 20.00
C VAL A 84 -7.03 -29.29 20.50
N ASP A 85 -8.05 -28.50 20.88
CA ASP A 85 -9.37 -29.05 21.20
C ASP A 85 -10.00 -29.78 20.00
N ALA A 86 -9.95 -29.15 18.83
CA ALA A 86 -10.44 -29.76 17.59
C ALA A 86 -9.74 -31.09 17.32
N TYR A 87 -8.42 -31.17 17.53
CA TYR A 87 -7.64 -32.39 17.36
C TYR A 87 -8.01 -33.49 18.37
N LEU A 88 -8.15 -33.16 19.66
CA LEU A 88 -8.58 -34.14 20.67
C LEU A 88 -10.00 -34.65 20.41
N THR A 89 -10.87 -33.77 19.91
CA THR A 89 -12.22 -34.10 19.48
C THR A 89 -12.21 -35.06 18.31
N PHE A 90 -11.38 -34.81 17.30
CA PHE A 90 -11.15 -35.70 16.18
C PHE A 90 -10.68 -37.08 16.66
N LEU A 91 -9.69 -37.15 17.54
CA LEU A 91 -9.22 -38.43 18.10
C LEU A 91 -10.33 -39.18 18.84
N SER A 92 -11.16 -38.48 19.60
CA SER A 92 -12.29 -39.07 20.33
C SER A 92 -13.37 -39.61 19.37
N GLN A 93 -13.81 -38.80 18.40
CA GLN A 93 -14.88 -39.17 17.45
C GLN A 93 -14.48 -40.29 16.50
N THR A 94 -13.20 -40.35 16.12
CA THR A 94 -12.65 -41.43 15.28
C THR A 94 -12.27 -42.67 16.08
N GLY A 95 -12.42 -42.67 17.41
CA GLY A 95 -12.06 -43.79 18.28
C GLY A 95 -10.55 -44.01 18.41
N ARG A 96 -9.74 -43.00 18.07
CA ARG A 96 -8.27 -43.00 18.14
C ARG A 96 -7.75 -42.50 19.50
N LEU A 97 -8.58 -41.80 20.30
CA LEU A 97 -8.28 -41.50 21.69
C LEU A 97 -8.36 -42.79 22.52
N THR A 98 -7.22 -43.25 23.05
CA THR A 98 -7.14 -44.57 23.67
C THR A 98 -7.83 -44.62 25.03
N LYS A 99 -8.11 -45.84 25.51
CA LYS A 99 -8.58 -46.06 26.89
C LYS A 99 -7.56 -45.67 27.95
N GLY A 100 -6.31 -45.47 27.53
CA GLY A 100 -5.23 -45.00 28.37
C GLY A 100 -5.30 -43.50 28.62
N SER A 101 -6.02 -42.73 27.80
CA SER A 101 -6.20 -41.28 27.92
C SER A 101 -7.11 -40.88 29.08
N ASP A 102 -7.03 -39.62 29.50
CA ASP A 102 -8.12 -39.01 30.26
C ASP A 102 -9.33 -38.77 29.34
N SER A 103 -10.52 -38.55 29.91
CA SER A 103 -11.73 -38.28 29.12
C SER A 103 -11.59 -36.98 28.34
N LEU A 104 -12.19 -36.90 27.14
CA LEU A 104 -12.22 -35.67 26.34
C LEU A 104 -12.68 -34.45 27.16
N ASP A 105 -13.77 -34.59 27.92
CA ASP A 105 -14.27 -33.51 28.81
C ASP A 105 -13.22 -33.05 29.84
N GLY A 106 -12.37 -33.96 30.31
CA GLY A 106 -11.32 -33.62 31.26
C GLY A 106 -10.11 -32.97 30.58
N LEU A 107 -9.79 -33.36 29.34
CA LEU A 107 -8.74 -32.70 28.57
C LEU A 107 -9.15 -31.29 28.17
N ARG A 108 -10.44 -31.06 27.85
CA ARG A 108 -11.01 -29.73 27.60
C ARG A 108 -10.98 -28.84 28.83
N GLU A 109 -11.40 -29.36 29.98
CA GLU A 109 -11.28 -28.64 31.26
C GLU A 109 -9.83 -28.21 31.52
N GLU A 110 -8.86 -29.04 31.14
CA GLU A 110 -7.44 -28.66 31.25
C GLU A 110 -7.00 -27.61 30.22
N LEU A 111 -7.56 -27.59 29.01
CA LEU A 111 -7.30 -26.53 28.02
C LEU A 111 -7.84 -25.19 28.53
N ASP A 112 -9.09 -25.17 28.99
CA ASP A 112 -9.72 -23.98 29.58
C ASP A 112 -8.92 -23.50 30.82
N ASP A 113 -8.40 -24.42 31.65
CA ASP A 113 -7.62 -24.11 32.85
C ASP A 113 -6.21 -23.55 32.55
N VAL A 114 -5.69 -23.69 31.33
CA VAL A 114 -4.35 -23.18 30.94
C VAL A 114 -4.41 -22.03 29.92
N GLU A 115 -5.60 -21.63 29.48
CA GLU A 115 -5.78 -20.63 28.43
C GLU A 115 -5.10 -19.30 28.77
N ASP A 116 -5.48 -18.68 29.88
CA ASP A 116 -4.90 -17.39 30.31
C ASP A 116 -3.37 -17.47 30.48
N GLU A 117 -2.86 -18.54 31.10
CA GLU A 117 -1.42 -18.74 31.37
C GLU A 117 -0.63 -19.02 30.07
N PHE A 118 -1.25 -19.69 29.09
CA PHE A 118 -0.63 -19.96 27.81
C PHE A 118 -0.57 -18.70 26.94
N VAL A 119 -1.65 -17.91 26.90
CA VAL A 119 -1.68 -16.64 26.19
C VAL A 119 -0.68 -15.67 26.79
N GLU A 120 -0.66 -15.52 28.12
CA GLU A 120 0.34 -14.67 28.82
C GLU A 120 1.77 -15.10 28.48
N LEU A 121 2.05 -16.41 28.38
CA LEU A 121 3.38 -16.90 27.97
C LEU A 121 3.71 -16.65 26.49
N MET A 122 2.72 -16.62 25.58
CA MET A 122 2.97 -16.28 24.18
C MET A 122 3.15 -14.76 24.03
N GLU A 123 2.36 -13.96 24.74
CA GLU A 123 2.51 -12.50 24.83
C GLU A 123 3.87 -12.12 25.43
N GLU A 124 4.31 -12.76 26.51
CA GLU A 124 5.66 -12.57 27.06
C GLU A 124 6.77 -12.92 26.06
N LEU A 125 6.54 -13.89 25.16
CA LEU A 125 7.50 -14.23 24.10
C LEU A 125 7.47 -13.23 22.94
N LEU A 126 6.33 -12.59 22.67
CA LEU A 126 6.25 -11.47 21.74
C LEU A 126 7.01 -10.27 22.32
N ASP A 127 6.75 -9.94 23.58
CA ASP A 127 7.45 -8.88 24.30
C ASP A 127 8.97 -9.16 24.43
N ASP A 128 9.39 -10.41 24.66
CA ASP A 128 10.81 -10.79 24.72
C ASP A 128 11.45 -10.86 23.31
N ALA A 129 10.69 -11.15 22.25
CA ALA A 129 11.17 -11.08 20.87
C ALA A 129 11.35 -9.64 20.43
N GLU A 130 10.41 -8.76 20.80
CA GLU A 130 10.54 -7.31 20.64
C GLU A 130 11.61 -6.72 21.58
N GLY A 131 11.86 -7.34 22.74
CA GLY A 131 12.81 -6.87 23.77
C GLY A 131 14.27 -7.33 23.58
N ASP A 132 14.55 -8.36 22.78
CA ASP A 132 15.92 -8.68 22.31
C ASP A 132 16.29 -7.83 21.07
N ASP A 133 15.31 -7.12 20.48
CA ASP A 133 15.51 -6.02 19.51
C ASP A 133 15.64 -4.64 20.23
N GLU A 134 15.52 -4.59 21.57
CA GLU A 134 15.75 -3.39 22.42
C GLU A 134 17.18 -3.30 23.01
N ASP A 135 18.17 -4.06 22.51
CA ASP A 135 19.48 -3.43 22.35
C ASP A 135 19.29 -2.49 21.16
N GLU A 136 18.90 -1.23 21.43
CA GLU A 136 18.85 -0.12 20.47
C GLU A 136 19.91 -0.33 19.36
N GLU A 137 19.52 -0.91 18.22
CA GLU A 137 19.83 -0.23 16.97
C GLU A 137 19.16 1.12 17.20
N GLU A 138 19.93 2.10 17.72
CA GLU A 138 19.69 3.47 17.30
C GLU A 138 19.45 3.31 15.80
N GLU A 139 18.22 3.52 15.31
CA GLU A 139 18.03 3.73 13.88
C GLU A 139 19.04 4.82 13.56
N THR A 140 20.20 4.41 13.03
CA THR A 140 21.29 5.32 12.79
C THR A 140 20.78 6.12 11.62
N SER A 141 20.15 7.26 11.91
CA SER A 141 19.65 8.21 10.93
C SER A 141 20.80 8.46 9.96
N ASP A 142 20.68 7.87 8.79
CA ASP A 142 21.69 7.95 7.75
C ASP A 142 21.42 9.20 6.89
N LEU A 143 22.21 9.42 5.83
CA LEU A 143 22.02 10.60 4.98
C LEU A 143 20.70 10.58 4.20
N GLY A 144 20.08 9.42 4.09
CA GLY A 144 18.88 9.10 3.33
C GLY A 144 17.60 9.07 4.13
N ASP A 145 17.68 9.22 5.45
CA ASP A 145 16.53 9.38 6.34
C ASP A 145 15.75 10.66 5.99
N PHE A 146 14.46 10.49 5.73
CA PHE A 146 13.55 11.57 5.38
C PHE A 146 12.83 12.17 6.59
N GLU A 147 12.76 11.46 7.72
CA GLU A 147 12.04 11.90 8.92
C GLU A 147 12.54 13.27 9.43
N PRO A 148 13.85 13.59 9.43
CA PRO A 148 14.33 14.93 9.78
C PRO A 148 13.77 16.06 8.92
N PHE A 149 13.22 15.75 7.74
CA PHE A 149 12.67 16.70 6.78
C PHE A 149 11.14 16.71 6.73
N ALA A 150 10.44 15.90 7.54
CA ALA A 150 8.99 15.73 7.46
C ALA A 150 8.21 17.07 7.49
N ASP A 151 8.55 17.97 8.42
CA ASP A 151 7.93 19.30 8.51
C ASP A 151 8.18 20.14 7.24
N GLU A 152 9.40 20.10 6.68
CA GLU A 152 9.75 20.86 5.47
C GLU A 152 9.08 20.28 4.21
N LEU A 153 8.92 18.96 4.15
CA LEU A 153 8.23 18.24 3.08
C LEU A 153 6.73 18.52 3.10
N ALA A 154 6.09 18.50 4.28
CA ALA A 154 4.68 18.85 4.45
C ALA A 154 4.38 20.32 4.10
N ASP A 155 5.36 21.22 4.30
CA ASP A 155 5.26 22.64 3.95
C ASP A 155 5.52 22.94 2.46
N LEU A 156 5.86 21.94 1.64
CA LEU A 156 6.08 22.14 0.21
C LEU A 156 4.80 22.58 -0.51
N PRO A 157 4.91 23.44 -1.55
CA PRO A 157 3.77 23.69 -2.44
C PRO A 157 3.32 22.40 -3.12
N THR A 158 2.02 22.28 -3.37
CA THR A 158 1.42 21.14 -4.10
C THR A 158 2.25 20.72 -5.30
N ILE A 159 2.76 19.50 -5.28
CA ILE A 159 3.54 18.93 -6.37
C ILE A 159 2.57 18.38 -7.42
N ARG A 160 2.82 18.70 -8.70
CA ARG A 160 1.99 18.24 -9.82
C ARG A 160 2.64 17.08 -10.53
N LEU A 161 2.09 15.88 -10.32
CA LEU A 161 2.52 14.64 -10.94
C LEU A 161 2.22 14.65 -12.43
N ARG A 162 3.14 14.08 -13.22
CA ARG A 162 2.95 13.98 -14.68
C ARG A 162 2.03 12.81 -15.00
N PRO A 163 1.36 12.84 -16.17
CA PRO A 163 0.48 11.74 -16.55
C PRO A 163 1.28 10.43 -16.72
N ASP A 164 0.68 9.32 -16.33
CA ASP A 164 1.28 7.97 -16.36
C ASP A 164 1.85 7.64 -17.74
N ALA A 165 1.16 7.99 -18.82
CA ALA A 165 1.66 7.75 -20.18
C ALA A 165 2.98 8.48 -20.47
N GLU A 166 3.22 9.66 -19.88
CA GLU A 166 4.49 10.37 -20.00
C GLU A 166 5.56 9.77 -19.09
N LEU A 167 5.20 9.38 -17.87
CA LEU A 167 6.10 8.71 -16.93
C LEU A 167 6.55 7.36 -17.48
N ALA A 168 5.62 6.54 -17.99
CA ALA A 168 5.89 5.26 -18.64
C ALA A 168 6.77 5.45 -19.88
N ALA A 169 6.53 6.49 -20.69
CA ALA A 169 7.41 6.81 -21.81
C ALA A 169 8.84 7.15 -21.35
N ALA A 170 9.01 7.84 -20.22
CA ALA A 170 10.32 8.11 -19.64
C ALA A 170 10.97 6.85 -19.05
N ALA A 171 10.20 6.02 -18.33
CA ALA A 171 10.66 4.77 -17.72
C ALA A 171 11.19 3.78 -18.77
N ARG A 172 10.55 3.68 -19.95
CA ARG A 172 11.05 2.85 -21.06
C ARG A 172 12.44 3.26 -21.58
N GLU A 173 12.83 4.52 -21.37
CA GLU A 173 14.13 5.05 -21.79
C GLU A 173 15.19 4.96 -20.68
N VAL A 174 14.86 4.42 -19.49
CA VAL A 174 15.78 4.28 -18.36
C VAL A 174 16.94 3.33 -18.70
N PRO A 175 18.20 3.83 -18.77
CA PRO A 175 19.32 3.01 -19.21
C PRO A 175 19.64 1.83 -18.29
N LEU A 176 19.54 2.00 -16.96
CA LEU A 176 19.90 0.93 -16.01
C LEU A 176 18.95 -0.27 -16.09
N ILE A 177 17.64 -0.06 -16.27
CA ILE A 177 16.68 -1.16 -16.47
C ILE A 177 16.99 -1.93 -17.77
N ALA A 178 17.31 -1.22 -18.86
CA ALA A 178 17.73 -1.87 -20.10
C ALA A 178 19.01 -2.72 -19.93
N LYS A 179 19.98 -2.23 -19.13
CA LYS A 179 21.22 -2.95 -18.81
C LYS A 179 20.96 -4.18 -17.95
N ALA A 180 20.12 -4.05 -16.92
CA ALA A 180 19.70 -5.14 -16.05
C ALA A 180 18.99 -6.24 -16.85
N ARG A 181 18.10 -5.85 -17.76
CA ARG A 181 17.43 -6.77 -18.69
C ARG A 181 18.40 -7.49 -19.61
N ASP A 182 19.34 -6.78 -20.24
CA ASP A 182 20.30 -7.39 -21.16
C ASP A 182 21.26 -8.36 -20.42
N LEU A 183 21.63 -8.01 -19.18
CA LEU A 183 22.36 -8.89 -18.27
C LEU A 183 21.55 -10.14 -17.94
N ALA A 184 20.27 -9.99 -17.58
CA ALA A 184 19.39 -11.11 -17.25
C ALA A 184 19.19 -12.06 -18.43
N VAL A 185 18.99 -11.53 -19.65
CA VAL A 185 18.92 -12.32 -20.88
C VAL A 185 20.23 -13.08 -21.13
N TRP A 186 21.39 -12.51 -20.80
CA TRP A 186 22.67 -13.21 -20.87
C TRP A 186 22.82 -14.31 -19.82
N VAL A 187 22.26 -14.14 -18.61
CA VAL A 187 22.22 -15.18 -17.57
C VAL A 187 21.54 -16.43 -18.11
N GLY A 188 20.36 -16.28 -18.72
CA GLY A 188 19.61 -17.38 -19.31
C GLY A 188 18.99 -18.31 -18.26
N SER A 189 18.59 -19.52 -18.65
CA SER A 189 17.66 -20.36 -17.89
C SER A 189 18.25 -21.16 -16.72
N GLY A 190 19.33 -20.72 -16.07
CA GLY A 190 19.95 -21.47 -14.96
C GLY A 190 21.46 -21.46 -14.97
N ARG A 191 22.06 -20.26 -15.08
CA ARG A 191 23.50 -20.08 -14.96
C ARG A 191 23.94 -20.47 -13.55
N ARG A 192 25.05 -21.20 -13.43
CA ARG A 192 25.59 -21.57 -12.11
C ARG A 192 26.34 -20.40 -11.50
N VAL A 193 25.68 -19.72 -10.58
CA VAL A 193 26.24 -18.65 -9.75
C VAL A 193 25.66 -18.83 -8.34
N GLY A 194 26.50 -18.71 -7.32
CA GLY A 194 26.11 -18.82 -5.92
C GLY A 194 27.31 -18.73 -4.98
N GLU A 195 27.10 -18.95 -3.69
CA GLU A 195 28.10 -18.76 -2.62
C GLU A 195 29.47 -19.41 -2.92
N ASP A 196 29.46 -20.64 -3.44
CA ASP A 196 30.67 -21.41 -3.78
C ASP A 196 31.06 -21.36 -5.27
N THR A 197 30.29 -20.65 -6.11
CA THR A 197 30.46 -20.65 -7.57
C THR A 197 30.34 -19.24 -8.12
N LEU A 198 31.49 -18.57 -8.25
CA LEU A 198 31.58 -17.25 -8.87
C LEU A 198 31.80 -17.35 -10.38
N LEU A 199 31.45 -16.27 -11.09
CA LEU A 199 31.75 -16.12 -12.51
C LEU A 199 33.27 -16.11 -12.75
N SER A 200 33.72 -16.77 -13.80
CA SER A 200 35.10 -16.64 -14.27
C SER A 200 35.34 -15.27 -14.92
N ASP A 201 36.59 -14.81 -15.00
CA ASP A 201 36.94 -13.54 -15.69
C ASP A 201 36.38 -13.48 -17.12
N ALA A 202 36.35 -14.61 -17.83
CA ALA A 202 35.78 -14.67 -19.19
C ALA A 202 34.25 -14.44 -19.17
N GLU A 203 33.54 -15.01 -18.19
CA GLU A 203 32.10 -14.79 -18.03
C GLU A 203 31.81 -13.37 -17.54
N VAL A 204 32.65 -12.78 -16.69
CA VAL A 204 32.56 -11.37 -16.31
C VAL A 204 32.75 -10.47 -17.54
N GLU A 205 33.70 -10.75 -18.43
CA GLU A 205 33.85 -10.02 -19.69
C GLU A 205 32.60 -10.12 -20.59
N GLU A 206 31.97 -11.29 -20.65
CA GLU A 206 30.72 -11.48 -21.39
C GLU A 206 29.56 -10.71 -20.75
N ALA A 207 29.46 -10.74 -19.42
CA ALA A 207 28.43 -10.02 -18.66
C ALA A 207 28.55 -8.50 -18.82
N LEU A 208 29.77 -7.95 -18.72
CA LEU A 208 30.05 -6.53 -18.99
C LEU A 208 29.64 -6.15 -20.40
N ALA A 209 29.96 -7.00 -21.39
CA ALA A 209 29.58 -6.76 -22.78
C ALA A 209 28.06 -6.81 -22.98
N ALA A 210 27.35 -7.71 -22.31
CA ALA A 210 25.89 -7.81 -22.34
C ALA A 210 25.23 -6.58 -21.71
N ALA A 211 25.66 -6.17 -20.52
CA ALA A 211 25.17 -4.97 -19.84
C ALA A 211 25.69 -3.65 -20.45
N GLY A 212 26.53 -3.70 -21.49
CA GLY A 212 27.15 -2.51 -22.09
C GLY A 212 27.95 -1.67 -21.11
N LEU A 213 28.62 -2.31 -20.14
CA LEU A 213 29.49 -1.68 -19.16
C LEU A 213 30.95 -1.69 -19.65
N PRO A 214 31.75 -0.66 -19.33
CA PRO A 214 33.15 -0.62 -19.72
C PRO A 214 33.96 -1.70 -18.97
N ARG A 215 34.97 -2.24 -19.64
CA ARG A 215 35.95 -3.12 -18.98
C ARG A 215 36.92 -2.28 -18.15
N PRO A 216 37.04 -2.51 -16.84
CA PRO A 216 38.00 -1.78 -16.00
C PRO A 216 39.45 -2.16 -16.34
N GLU A 217 40.37 -1.20 -16.17
CA GLU A 217 41.81 -1.48 -16.24
C GLU A 217 42.28 -2.03 -14.89
N THR A 218 42.51 -3.35 -14.79
CA THR A 218 43.02 -4.01 -13.58
C THR A 218 44.12 -5.01 -13.90
N GLU A 219 45.10 -5.14 -12.99
CA GLU A 219 46.12 -6.20 -13.03
C GLU A 219 45.71 -7.46 -12.23
N GLY A 220 44.62 -7.39 -11.46
CA GLY A 220 44.08 -8.44 -10.57
C GLY A 220 42.90 -9.22 -11.15
N SER A 221 42.13 -9.88 -10.28
CA SER A 221 40.88 -10.57 -10.64
C SER A 221 39.91 -9.57 -11.26
N LEU A 222 39.25 -9.91 -12.37
CA LEU A 222 38.27 -9.00 -12.97
C LEU A 222 37.02 -8.88 -12.10
N ALA A 223 36.63 -9.96 -11.42
CA ALA A 223 35.48 -10.01 -10.53
C ALA A 223 35.57 -9.00 -9.35
N GLU A 224 36.79 -8.70 -8.88
CA GLU A 224 37.02 -7.75 -7.79
C GLU A 224 37.04 -6.28 -8.27
N ALA A 225 37.03 -6.04 -9.58
CA ALA A 225 37.18 -4.72 -10.18
C ALA A 225 35.91 -4.20 -10.87
N VAL A 226 34.77 -4.87 -10.68
CA VAL A 226 33.51 -4.59 -11.39
C VAL A 226 32.31 -4.39 -10.45
N PRO A 227 32.40 -3.54 -9.40
CA PRO A 227 31.27 -3.30 -8.49
C PRO A 227 30.01 -2.83 -9.23
N GLN A 228 30.16 -2.07 -10.32
CA GLN A 228 29.02 -1.65 -11.14
C GLN A 228 28.28 -2.82 -11.81
N LEU A 229 28.98 -3.92 -12.12
CA LEU A 229 28.32 -5.11 -12.66
C LEU A 229 27.51 -5.82 -11.57
N TRP A 230 28.01 -5.84 -10.34
CA TRP A 230 27.29 -6.36 -9.18
C TRP A 230 26.02 -5.54 -8.90
N ASN A 231 26.11 -4.21 -8.94
CA ASN A 231 24.96 -3.32 -8.71
C ASN A 231 23.89 -3.51 -9.79
N VAL A 232 24.29 -3.65 -11.07
CA VAL A 232 23.34 -3.96 -12.16
C VAL A 232 22.77 -5.38 -12.04
N TRP A 233 23.51 -6.33 -11.50
CA TRP A 233 23.00 -7.67 -11.20
C TRP A 233 21.93 -7.63 -10.11
N ASN A 234 22.18 -6.93 -9.00
CA ASN A 234 21.20 -6.79 -7.92
C ASN A 234 19.98 -6.01 -8.38
N LEU A 235 20.17 -4.94 -9.17
CA LEU A 235 19.05 -4.26 -9.81
C LEU A 235 18.23 -5.23 -10.67
N ALA A 236 18.85 -6.17 -11.40
CA ALA A 236 18.10 -7.17 -12.16
C ALA A 236 17.34 -8.17 -11.28
N VAL A 237 17.80 -8.42 -10.04
CA VAL A 237 17.07 -9.21 -9.05
C VAL A 237 15.90 -8.39 -8.48
N ASP A 238 16.13 -7.13 -8.12
CA ASP A 238 15.11 -6.23 -7.58
C ASP A 238 14.00 -5.97 -8.60
N LEU A 239 14.34 -5.79 -9.88
CA LEU A 239 13.37 -5.71 -10.99
C LEU A 239 12.68 -7.04 -11.32
N GLU A 240 12.95 -8.11 -10.57
CA GLU A 240 12.48 -9.47 -10.81
C GLU A 240 12.86 -10.06 -12.18
N PHE A 241 13.83 -9.49 -12.89
CA PHE A 241 14.35 -10.06 -14.13
C PHE A 241 15.20 -11.32 -13.88
N LEU A 242 15.75 -11.47 -12.68
CA LEU A 242 16.52 -12.62 -12.23
C LEU A 242 15.90 -13.23 -10.97
N GLU A 243 15.75 -14.56 -10.99
CA GLU A 243 15.32 -15.34 -9.83
C GLU A 243 16.32 -16.43 -9.43
N PRO A 244 16.37 -16.80 -8.15
CA PRO A 244 17.12 -17.97 -7.71
C PRO A 244 16.49 -19.26 -8.28
N GLY A 245 17.29 -20.04 -8.99
CA GLY A 245 16.93 -21.35 -9.53
C GLY A 245 17.39 -22.52 -8.65
N GLU A 246 17.01 -23.75 -9.03
CA GLU A 246 17.43 -24.95 -8.30
C GLU A 246 18.96 -25.16 -8.38
N GLY A 247 19.57 -25.55 -7.26
CA GLY A 247 20.94 -26.07 -7.22
C GLY A 247 22.04 -25.03 -7.49
N ASN A 248 21.99 -23.89 -6.81
CA ASN A 248 22.91 -22.74 -6.96
C ASN A 248 22.95 -22.24 -8.40
N THR A 249 21.77 -22.01 -8.95
CA THR A 249 21.62 -21.38 -10.25
C THR A 249 20.81 -20.12 -10.13
N VAL A 250 20.98 -19.22 -11.09
CA VAL A 250 20.14 -18.04 -11.28
C VAL A 250 19.57 -18.12 -12.69
N ALA A 251 18.28 -17.83 -12.82
CA ALA A 251 17.53 -17.91 -14.06
C ALA A 251 16.89 -16.57 -14.41
N VAL A 252 16.77 -16.31 -15.70
CA VAL A 252 15.98 -15.20 -16.24
C VAL A 252 14.48 -15.53 -16.20
N GLN A 253 13.64 -14.55 -15.89
CA GLN A 253 12.19 -14.70 -16.02
C GLN A 253 11.72 -14.75 -17.48
N ASP A 254 10.58 -15.38 -17.72
CA ASP A 254 10.06 -15.63 -19.06
C ASP A 254 9.70 -14.32 -19.81
N ASP A 255 9.21 -13.31 -19.11
CA ASP A 255 8.76 -12.02 -19.63
C ASP A 255 9.86 -10.95 -19.69
N THR A 256 11.03 -11.16 -19.06
CA THR A 256 12.16 -10.21 -19.06
C THR A 256 12.55 -9.75 -20.46
N SER A 257 12.45 -10.65 -21.45
CA SER A 257 12.80 -10.33 -22.84
C SER A 257 11.79 -9.41 -23.55
N GLU A 258 10.60 -9.24 -22.96
CA GLU A 258 9.54 -8.38 -23.46
C GLU A 258 9.76 -6.91 -23.10
N TRP A 259 10.61 -6.59 -22.10
CA TRP A 259 10.94 -5.22 -21.74
C TRP A 259 11.53 -4.44 -22.95
N PRO A 260 11.08 -3.20 -23.21
CA PRO A 260 10.03 -2.48 -22.49
C PRO A 260 8.63 -3.03 -22.76
N PHE A 261 7.82 -3.16 -21.71
CA PHE A 261 6.46 -3.70 -21.83
C PHE A 261 5.54 -2.78 -22.66
N GLY A 262 4.51 -3.40 -23.23
CA GLY A 262 3.58 -2.74 -24.14
C GLY A 262 2.51 -1.91 -23.42
N ASP A 263 2.14 -2.29 -22.20
CA ASP A 263 1.24 -1.53 -21.34
C ASP A 263 2.02 -0.46 -20.55
N ASP A 264 1.37 0.65 -20.19
CA ASP A 264 2.00 1.73 -19.43
C ASP A 264 2.03 1.41 -17.92
N GLU A 265 1.03 0.71 -17.39
CA GLU A 265 0.95 0.27 -15.99
C GLU A 265 2.07 -0.73 -15.70
N ASP A 266 2.20 -1.79 -16.50
CA ASP A 266 3.27 -2.79 -16.37
C ASP A 266 4.68 -2.17 -16.39
N VAL A 267 4.88 -1.08 -17.15
CA VAL A 267 6.16 -0.38 -17.22
C VAL A 267 6.45 0.41 -15.95
N LEU A 268 5.43 1.10 -15.41
CA LEU A 268 5.56 1.87 -14.19
C LEU A 268 5.76 0.94 -13.00
N ASP A 269 4.99 -0.14 -12.89
CA ASP A 269 5.13 -1.15 -11.83
C ASP A 269 6.56 -1.72 -11.79
N ALA A 270 7.11 -2.11 -12.94
CA ALA A 270 8.48 -2.61 -13.00
C ALA A 270 9.52 -1.53 -12.65
N TRP A 271 9.31 -0.28 -13.04
CA TRP A 271 10.20 0.82 -12.65
C TRP A 271 10.12 1.13 -11.15
N MET A 272 8.92 1.08 -10.56
CA MET A 272 8.69 1.23 -9.12
C MET A 272 9.37 0.11 -8.32
N LEU A 273 9.28 -1.13 -8.79
CA LEU A 273 9.86 -2.28 -8.13
C LEU A 273 11.39 -2.15 -7.92
N GLY A 274 12.10 -1.59 -8.90
CA GLY A 274 13.54 -1.32 -8.79
C GLY A 274 13.89 0.00 -8.08
N LEU A 275 12.93 0.76 -7.57
CA LEU A 275 13.19 2.10 -7.04
C LEU A 275 14.10 2.09 -5.81
N HIS A 276 13.98 1.09 -4.92
CA HIS A 276 14.87 0.97 -3.77
C HIS A 276 16.32 0.62 -4.14
N SER A 277 16.57 0.16 -5.37
CA SER A 277 17.92 -0.06 -5.88
C SER A 277 18.71 1.24 -6.09
N ILE A 278 18.13 2.43 -5.87
CA ILE A 278 18.86 3.69 -5.96
C ILE A 278 20.05 3.76 -5.00
N ASP A 279 20.00 3.05 -3.87
CA ASP A 279 21.07 3.04 -2.86
C ASP A 279 22.34 2.35 -3.35
N TYR A 280 22.27 1.56 -4.42
CA TYR A 280 23.48 1.06 -5.10
C TYR A 280 24.31 2.17 -5.75
N GLY A 281 23.83 3.42 -5.74
CA GLY A 281 24.59 4.61 -6.07
C GLY A 281 25.48 5.14 -4.94
N ASP A 282 25.31 4.64 -3.71
CA ASP A 282 26.10 5.07 -2.57
C ASP A 282 27.59 4.68 -2.73
N PRO A 283 28.51 5.49 -2.20
CA PRO A 283 29.94 5.27 -2.36
C PRO A 283 30.42 4.08 -1.51
N GLU A 284 30.85 3.01 -2.17
CA GLU A 284 31.53 1.90 -1.52
C GLU A 284 33.02 2.21 -1.28
N LEU A 285 33.46 2.17 -0.03
CA LEU A 285 34.84 2.40 0.37
C LEU A 285 35.53 1.09 0.79
N PRO A 286 36.88 1.02 0.73
CA PRO A 286 37.61 -0.16 1.20
C PRO A 286 37.49 -0.44 2.70
N ASP A 287 36.95 0.51 3.46
CA ASP A 287 36.72 0.44 4.90
C ASP A 287 35.21 0.46 5.12
N ASP A 288 34.69 -0.60 5.74
CA ASP A 288 33.24 -0.81 5.91
C ASP A 288 32.64 0.28 6.82
N ASP A 289 33.35 0.71 7.87
CA ASP A 289 32.87 1.75 8.78
C ASP A 289 32.75 3.10 8.06
N LEU A 290 33.71 3.42 7.17
CA LEU A 290 33.62 4.62 6.34
C LEU A 290 32.51 4.53 5.29
N THR A 291 32.19 3.33 4.80
CA THR A 291 31.07 3.10 3.87
C THR A 291 29.75 3.37 4.57
N MET A 292 29.57 2.83 5.78
CA MET A 292 28.37 3.06 6.59
C MET A 292 28.17 4.54 6.92
N ALA A 293 29.25 5.29 7.20
CA ALA A 293 29.17 6.73 7.45
C ALA A 293 28.69 7.58 6.25
N LEU A 294 28.60 7.00 5.04
CA LEU A 294 28.04 7.62 3.85
C LEU A 294 26.77 6.91 3.33
N ALA A 295 26.20 5.99 4.11
CA ALA A 295 24.95 5.31 3.76
C ALA A 295 23.81 6.32 3.59
N GLY A 296 22.91 6.04 2.64
CA GLY A 296 21.76 6.88 2.32
C GLY A 296 22.11 8.14 1.53
N LEU A 297 23.37 8.34 1.10
CA LEU A 297 23.80 9.54 0.38
C LEU A 297 22.94 9.81 -0.86
N THR A 298 22.56 8.77 -1.59
CA THR A 298 21.76 8.86 -2.82
C THR A 298 20.36 9.38 -2.54
N ARG A 299 19.68 8.87 -1.51
CA ARG A 299 18.40 9.41 -1.02
C ARG A 299 18.56 10.83 -0.46
N GLY A 300 19.66 11.09 0.24
CA GLY A 300 20.02 12.42 0.76
C GLY A 300 20.16 13.48 -0.33
N VAL A 301 20.62 13.11 -1.52
CA VAL A 301 20.61 13.96 -2.73
C VAL A 301 19.18 14.26 -3.16
N LEU A 302 18.33 13.24 -3.24
CA LEU A 302 16.96 13.35 -3.75
C LEU A 302 16.08 14.27 -2.90
N VAL A 303 16.06 14.08 -1.57
CA VAL A 303 15.26 14.92 -0.66
C VAL A 303 15.69 16.39 -0.74
N ARG A 304 17.00 16.66 -0.79
CA ARG A 304 17.54 18.03 -0.92
C ARG A 304 17.26 18.67 -2.27
N LEU A 305 17.13 17.89 -3.34
CA LEU A 305 16.64 18.40 -4.62
C LEU A 305 15.15 18.72 -4.54
N LEU A 306 14.34 17.86 -3.95
CA LEU A 306 12.90 18.06 -3.80
C LEU A 306 12.61 19.34 -2.99
N LEU A 307 13.23 19.49 -1.82
CA LEU A 307 13.14 20.68 -0.97
C LEU A 307 13.62 21.96 -1.67
N ALA A 308 14.55 21.85 -2.62
CA ALA A 308 15.03 22.96 -3.44
C ALA A 308 14.10 23.32 -4.63
N GLY A 309 12.93 22.69 -4.74
CA GLY A 309 12.01 22.86 -5.87
C GLY A 309 12.42 22.08 -7.12
N GLY A 310 13.16 21.00 -6.93
CA GLY A 310 13.56 20.04 -7.96
C GLY A 310 14.91 20.29 -8.62
N SER A 311 15.69 21.31 -8.21
CA SER A 311 16.99 21.60 -8.83
C SER A 311 17.97 22.31 -7.90
N ARG A 312 19.25 21.95 -7.97
CA ARG A 312 20.31 22.56 -7.15
C ARG A 312 21.66 22.59 -7.87
N GLU A 313 22.48 23.59 -7.55
CA GLU A 313 23.88 23.65 -8.00
C GLU A 313 24.69 22.55 -7.32
N LEU A 314 25.41 21.74 -8.11
CA LEU A 314 26.10 20.53 -7.63
C LEU A 314 27.15 20.84 -6.56
N ASP A 315 27.91 21.93 -6.71
CA ASP A 315 28.91 22.35 -5.71
C ASP A 315 28.26 22.74 -4.37
N GLY A 316 27.07 23.34 -4.42
CA GLY A 316 26.31 23.71 -3.23
C GLY A 316 25.77 22.49 -2.50
N LEU A 317 25.19 21.55 -3.27
CA LEU A 317 24.70 20.28 -2.76
C LEU A 317 25.82 19.44 -2.15
N ARG A 318 27.00 19.42 -2.79
CA ARG A 318 28.21 18.76 -2.29
C ARG A 318 28.63 19.27 -0.92
N GLN A 319 28.66 20.58 -0.74
CA GLN A 319 29.06 21.16 0.55
C GLN A 319 28.05 20.81 1.65
N GLU A 320 26.76 20.92 1.36
CA GLU A 320 25.70 20.62 2.32
C GLU A 320 25.68 19.16 2.75
N LEU A 321 25.85 18.22 1.81
CA LEU A 321 25.92 16.80 2.13
C LEU A 321 27.21 16.44 2.87
N ALA A 322 28.33 17.11 2.59
CA ALA A 322 29.56 16.95 3.37
C ALA A 322 29.38 17.40 4.82
N ASP A 323 28.71 18.54 5.02
CA ASP A 323 28.41 19.06 6.35
C ASP A 323 27.43 18.12 7.08
N ALA A 324 26.40 17.60 6.39
CA ALA A 324 25.46 16.64 6.95
C ALA A 324 26.14 15.32 7.36
N ALA A 325 27.01 14.76 6.50
CA ALA A 325 27.75 13.54 6.83
C ALA A 325 28.62 13.74 8.09
N ALA A 326 29.29 14.89 8.19
CA ALA A 326 30.12 15.23 9.35
C ALA A 326 29.32 15.46 10.65
N ASP A 327 28.06 15.86 10.53
CA ASP A 327 27.17 16.11 11.68
C ASP A 327 26.47 14.81 12.13
N LEU A 328 26.16 13.88 11.22
CA LEU A 328 25.49 12.61 11.49
C LEU A 328 26.43 11.56 12.08
N ASP A 329 27.64 11.42 11.52
CA ASP A 329 28.59 10.38 11.91
C ASP A 329 29.97 10.96 12.23
N GLU A 330 30.62 10.46 13.30
CA GLU A 330 31.95 10.92 13.69
C GLU A 330 33.05 10.64 12.64
N LEU A 331 32.84 9.62 11.80
CA LEU A 331 33.66 9.26 10.67
C LEU A 331 33.23 9.95 9.37
N GLY A 332 32.08 10.64 9.32
CA GLY A 332 31.53 11.19 8.08
C GLY A 332 32.47 12.17 7.35
N SER A 333 33.21 13.01 8.09
CA SER A 333 34.26 13.86 7.49
C SER A 333 35.40 13.06 6.87
N ASP A 334 35.86 12.02 7.56
CA ASP A 334 36.97 11.16 7.11
C ASP A 334 36.53 10.30 5.92
N ALA A 335 35.30 9.79 5.95
CA ALA A 335 34.67 9.04 4.86
C ALA A 335 34.52 9.91 3.60
N TRP A 336 34.02 11.15 3.76
CA TRP A 336 33.89 12.10 2.65
C TRP A 336 35.24 12.42 2.00
N GLU A 337 36.30 12.62 2.80
CA GLU A 337 37.67 12.82 2.29
C GLU A 337 38.20 11.55 1.59
N ALA A 338 37.96 10.37 2.15
CA ALA A 338 38.43 9.09 1.60
C ALA A 338 37.78 8.76 0.25
N ALA A 339 36.49 9.05 0.09
CA ALA A 339 35.74 8.90 -1.15
C ALA A 339 36.20 9.86 -2.26
N GLY A 340 36.70 11.04 -1.89
CA GLY A 340 37.17 12.08 -2.81
C GLY A 340 36.02 12.82 -3.53
N ASP A 341 35.24 12.12 -4.35
CA ASP A 341 33.99 12.62 -4.94
C ASP A 341 32.82 11.64 -4.65
N PRO A 342 32.22 11.69 -3.44
CA PRO A 342 31.12 10.81 -3.06
C PRO A 342 29.88 10.93 -3.94
N LEU A 343 29.64 12.11 -4.53
CA LEU A 343 28.47 12.36 -5.36
C LEU A 343 28.59 11.82 -6.78
N ALA A 344 29.80 11.54 -7.27
CA ALA A 344 29.99 10.99 -8.61
C ALA A 344 29.23 9.68 -8.83
N PRO A 345 29.39 8.62 -8.00
CA PRO A 345 28.63 7.38 -8.16
C PRO A 345 27.13 7.58 -7.96
N ALA A 346 26.71 8.37 -6.98
CA ALA A 346 25.28 8.64 -6.72
C ALA A 346 24.61 9.34 -7.91
N VAL A 347 25.24 10.39 -8.46
CA VAL A 347 24.72 11.11 -9.63
C VAL A 347 24.74 10.24 -10.88
N GLU A 348 25.77 9.41 -11.08
CA GLU A 348 25.82 8.46 -12.20
C GLU A 348 24.68 7.46 -12.11
N TRP A 349 24.44 6.88 -10.93
CA TRP A 349 23.37 5.91 -10.70
C TRP A 349 21.98 6.53 -10.87
N LEU A 350 21.70 7.66 -10.20
CA LEU A 350 20.43 8.38 -10.33
C LEU A 350 20.15 8.82 -11.78
N THR A 351 21.19 9.25 -12.52
CA THR A 351 21.03 9.59 -13.95
C THR A 351 20.73 8.34 -14.76
N GLY A 352 21.42 7.23 -14.47
CA GLY A 352 21.20 5.94 -15.11
C GLY A 352 19.83 5.33 -14.81
N TYR A 353 19.24 5.62 -13.64
CA TYR A 353 17.90 5.21 -13.24
C TYR A 353 16.80 6.19 -13.68
N GLY A 354 17.19 7.30 -14.34
CA GLY A 354 16.26 8.30 -14.86
C GLY A 354 15.72 9.27 -13.81
N MET A 355 16.25 9.28 -12.59
CA MET A 355 15.80 10.13 -11.47
C MET A 355 16.24 11.59 -11.65
N VAL A 356 17.45 11.81 -12.16
CA VAL A 356 18.05 13.15 -12.28
C VAL A 356 18.66 13.41 -13.66
N THR A 357 18.87 14.69 -13.96
CA THR A 357 19.69 15.15 -15.08
C THR A 357 20.72 16.16 -14.60
N LEU A 358 21.91 16.15 -15.22
CA LEU A 358 22.99 17.08 -14.94
C LEU A 358 23.21 18.01 -16.14
N ASP A 359 23.02 19.32 -15.96
CA ASP A 359 23.38 20.34 -16.95
C ASP A 359 24.75 20.93 -16.63
N GLU A 360 25.75 20.61 -17.45
CA GLU A 360 27.13 21.12 -17.32
C GLU A 360 27.35 22.48 -18.01
N ALA A 361 26.32 23.10 -18.60
CA ALA A 361 26.49 24.21 -19.54
C ALA A 361 26.79 25.59 -18.91
N GLN A 362 26.84 25.75 -17.58
CA GLN A 362 26.93 27.07 -16.93
C GLN A 362 28.05 27.22 -15.90
N GLY A 363 29.30 27.20 -16.36
CA GLY A 363 30.44 27.54 -15.49
C GLY A 363 30.84 26.38 -14.57
N ALA A 364 31.73 26.63 -13.62
CA ALA A 364 32.50 25.57 -12.95
C ALA A 364 31.70 24.63 -12.00
N GLY A 365 30.38 24.73 -11.95
CA GLY A 365 29.50 23.79 -11.24
C GLY A 365 28.31 23.45 -12.14
N GLY A 366 28.01 22.17 -12.31
CA GLY A 366 26.82 21.72 -13.03
C GLY A 366 25.55 21.91 -12.17
N THR A 367 24.39 22.02 -12.81
CA THR A 367 23.10 22.03 -12.11
C THR A 367 22.49 20.63 -12.18
N LEU A 368 22.15 20.06 -11.02
CA LEU A 368 21.45 18.78 -10.91
C LEU A 368 19.95 19.05 -10.76
N SER A 369 19.11 18.36 -11.52
CA SER A 369 17.65 18.53 -11.49
C SER A 369 16.93 17.18 -11.48
N LEU A 370 15.88 17.05 -10.67
CA LEU A 370 14.94 15.94 -10.75
C LEU A 370 14.28 15.91 -12.14
N THR A 371 14.13 14.72 -12.71
CA THR A 371 13.22 14.51 -13.84
C THR A 371 11.78 14.40 -13.34
N ALA A 372 10.81 14.36 -14.25
CA ALA A 372 9.42 14.05 -13.86
C ALA A 372 9.32 12.66 -13.19
N LEU A 373 10.03 11.67 -13.74
CA LEU A 373 10.11 10.32 -13.20
C LEU A 373 10.82 10.32 -11.83
N GLY A 374 11.86 11.14 -11.69
CA GLY A 374 12.54 11.35 -10.42
C GLY A 374 11.63 11.96 -9.36
N THR A 375 10.84 12.98 -9.69
CA THR A 375 9.86 13.55 -8.76
C THR A 375 8.84 12.51 -8.30
N GLU A 376 8.32 11.69 -9.21
CA GLU A 376 7.44 10.56 -8.87
C GLU A 376 8.09 9.62 -7.86
N GLY A 377 9.33 9.20 -8.15
CA GLY A 377 10.04 8.25 -7.29
C GLY A 377 10.37 8.82 -5.92
N VAL A 378 10.77 10.09 -5.82
CA VAL A 378 10.99 10.70 -4.49
C VAL A 378 9.69 10.78 -3.70
N ILE A 379 8.56 11.07 -4.34
CA ILE A 379 7.26 11.10 -3.64
C ILE A 379 6.91 9.71 -3.11
N HIS A 380 7.14 8.65 -3.88
CA HIS A 380 6.91 7.30 -3.37
C HIS A 380 7.84 6.95 -2.21
N LEU A 381 9.13 7.29 -2.29
CA LEU A 381 10.07 7.03 -1.19
C LEU A 381 9.72 7.83 0.09
N VAL A 382 9.09 9.00 -0.06
CA VAL A 382 8.59 9.82 1.05
C VAL A 382 7.32 9.18 1.64
N ASP A 383 6.43 8.66 0.80
CA ASP A 383 5.24 7.91 1.21
C ASP A 383 5.60 6.60 1.92
N ASP A 384 6.61 5.86 1.43
CA ASP A 384 7.17 4.66 2.07
C ASP A 384 7.75 4.94 3.48
N ALA A 385 8.14 6.19 3.73
CA ALA A 385 8.59 6.66 5.03
C ALA A 385 7.45 7.17 5.92
N ASP A 386 6.19 6.97 5.53
CA ASP A 386 4.97 7.46 6.20
C ASP A 386 4.92 9.00 6.37
N ILE A 387 5.59 9.75 5.48
CA ILE A 387 5.63 11.21 5.51
C ILE A 387 4.62 11.79 4.53
N GLU A 388 3.71 12.62 5.03
CA GLU A 388 2.69 13.27 4.20
C GLU A 388 3.29 14.34 3.26
N ILE A 389 2.98 14.23 1.97
CA ILE A 389 3.31 15.24 0.95
C ILE A 389 2.10 15.53 0.05
N ASP A 390 1.86 16.82 -0.24
CA ASP A 390 0.75 17.22 -1.11
C ASP A 390 1.11 17.02 -2.59
N ALA A 391 1.01 15.76 -3.06
CA ALA A 391 1.19 15.39 -4.46
C ALA A 391 -0.18 15.18 -5.14
N ARG A 392 -0.41 15.86 -6.26
CA ARG A 392 -1.68 15.79 -7.01
C ARG A 392 -1.43 15.58 -8.50
N PRO A 393 -2.37 14.94 -9.23
CA PRO A 393 -2.29 14.87 -10.68
C PRO A 393 -2.20 16.25 -11.33
N ALA A 394 -1.51 16.32 -12.48
CA ALA A 394 -1.51 17.50 -13.32
C ALA A 394 -2.94 17.88 -13.75
N ILE A 395 -3.25 19.17 -13.72
CA ILE A 395 -4.59 19.71 -14.00
C ILE A 395 -5.04 19.37 -15.43
N GLU A 396 -4.11 19.34 -16.38
CA GLU A 396 -4.36 19.01 -17.78
C GLU A 396 -4.73 17.55 -18.03
N SER A 397 -4.27 16.62 -17.18
CA SER A 397 -4.59 15.19 -17.29
C SER A 397 -5.77 14.77 -16.43
N MET A 398 -6.09 15.55 -15.39
CA MET A 398 -7.20 15.26 -14.48
C MET A 398 -8.54 15.24 -15.22
N SER A 399 -9.25 14.13 -15.10
CA SER A 399 -10.64 13.96 -15.52
C SER A 399 -11.61 14.70 -14.60
N ALA A 400 -12.85 14.88 -15.04
CA ALA A 400 -13.88 15.48 -14.18
C ALA A 400 -14.20 14.58 -12.96
N HIS A 401 -14.12 13.26 -13.14
CA HIS A 401 -14.35 12.29 -12.06
C HIS A 401 -13.27 12.39 -10.99
N GLU A 402 -11.99 12.33 -11.38
CA GLU A 402 -10.85 12.50 -10.46
C GLU A 402 -10.89 13.85 -9.75
N LEU A 403 -11.22 14.93 -10.47
CA LEU A 403 -11.36 16.25 -9.87
C LEU A 403 -12.44 16.29 -8.78
N LEU A 404 -13.61 15.69 -9.06
CA LEU A 404 -14.71 15.65 -8.10
C LEU A 404 -14.36 14.78 -6.88
N ALA A 405 -13.74 13.62 -7.11
CA ALA A 405 -13.29 12.71 -6.05
C ALA A 405 -12.24 13.38 -5.15
N LEU A 406 -11.15 13.91 -5.74
CA LEU A 406 -10.12 14.65 -5.03
C LEU A 406 -10.72 15.82 -4.23
N SER A 407 -11.59 16.60 -4.86
CA SER A 407 -12.16 17.78 -4.22
C SER A 407 -13.14 17.46 -3.09
N ALA A 408 -13.60 16.22 -2.95
CA ALA A 408 -14.43 15.79 -1.83
C ALA A 408 -13.62 15.64 -0.52
N GLU A 409 -12.30 15.46 -0.63
CA GLU A 409 -11.37 15.26 0.48
C GLU A 409 -10.65 16.55 0.88
N LEU A 410 -10.70 17.57 0.01
CA LEU A 410 -10.03 18.85 0.21
C LEU A 410 -10.86 19.87 1.03
N PRO A 411 -10.19 20.79 1.74
CA PRO A 411 -10.83 22.00 2.23
C PRO A 411 -11.50 22.79 1.10
N GLU A 412 -12.64 23.45 1.40
CA GLU A 412 -13.46 24.17 0.40
C GLU A 412 -12.65 25.17 -0.44
N GLU A 413 -11.74 25.93 0.17
CA GLU A 413 -10.90 26.91 -0.53
C GLU A 413 -9.93 26.26 -1.53
N GLU A 414 -9.41 25.08 -1.21
CA GLU A 414 -8.50 24.32 -2.08
C GLU A 414 -9.26 23.63 -3.22
N ALA A 415 -10.39 22.99 -2.91
CA ALA A 415 -11.28 22.42 -3.91
C ALA A 415 -11.70 23.48 -4.95
N ASP A 416 -12.10 24.67 -4.51
CA ASP A 416 -12.43 25.79 -5.40
C ASP A 416 -11.25 26.19 -6.30
N ALA A 417 -10.02 26.17 -5.77
CA ALA A 417 -8.82 26.46 -6.53
C ALA A 417 -8.53 25.38 -7.60
N GLU A 418 -8.74 24.10 -7.28
CA GLU A 418 -8.62 22.97 -8.22
C GLU A 418 -9.67 23.08 -9.34
N PHE A 419 -10.95 23.30 -9.01
CA PHE A 419 -12.00 23.51 -10.03
C PHE A 419 -11.67 24.71 -10.92
N ALA A 420 -11.24 25.83 -10.35
CA ALA A 420 -10.87 27.01 -11.11
C ALA A 420 -9.67 26.74 -12.03
N ALA A 421 -8.69 25.94 -11.59
CA ALA A 421 -7.56 25.54 -12.42
C ALA A 421 -7.98 24.65 -13.58
N TRP A 422 -8.77 23.62 -13.30
CA TRP A 422 -9.27 22.67 -14.29
C TRP A 422 -10.18 23.32 -15.34
N MET A 423 -11.07 24.23 -14.91
CA MET A 423 -11.95 24.97 -15.81
C MET A 423 -11.20 25.96 -16.69
N ARG A 424 -10.06 26.53 -16.26
CA ARG A 424 -9.25 27.46 -17.09
C ARG A 424 -8.71 26.81 -18.36
N LEU A 425 -8.59 25.49 -18.39
CA LEU A 425 -8.06 24.73 -19.52
C LEU A 425 -9.17 24.23 -20.47
N ARG A 426 -10.45 24.52 -20.17
CA ARG A 426 -11.61 23.96 -20.87
C ARG A 426 -12.59 25.05 -21.28
N GLU A 427 -13.34 24.78 -22.36
CA GLU A 427 -14.48 25.63 -22.72
C GLU A 427 -15.63 25.41 -21.71
N PRO A 428 -16.30 26.46 -21.20
CA PRO A 428 -17.29 26.34 -20.13
C PRO A 428 -18.40 25.33 -20.38
N GLY A 429 -18.95 25.29 -21.60
CA GLY A 429 -19.99 24.32 -21.96
C GLY A 429 -19.50 22.87 -21.97
N ARG A 430 -18.22 22.64 -22.30
CA ARG A 430 -17.60 21.31 -22.27
C ARG A 430 -17.27 20.89 -20.84
N ALA A 431 -16.77 21.81 -20.01
CA ALA A 431 -16.58 21.58 -18.58
C ALA A 431 -17.90 21.18 -17.89
N ALA A 432 -19.00 21.87 -18.23
CA ALA A 432 -20.32 21.54 -17.72
C ALA A 432 -20.79 20.13 -18.12
N GLU A 433 -20.52 19.73 -19.36
CA GLU A 433 -20.84 18.38 -19.87
C GLU A 433 -20.02 17.32 -19.13
N GLU A 434 -18.69 17.48 -19.06
CA GLU A 434 -17.79 16.51 -18.40
C GLU A 434 -18.11 16.33 -16.90
N LEU A 435 -18.39 17.41 -16.17
CA LEU A 435 -18.74 17.33 -14.73
C LEU A 435 -20.07 16.62 -14.49
N LEU A 436 -21.09 16.88 -15.33
CA LEU A 436 -22.38 16.21 -15.21
C LEU A 436 -22.33 14.76 -15.70
N GLU A 437 -21.52 14.47 -16.72
CA GLU A 437 -21.26 13.09 -17.16
C GLU A 437 -20.61 12.28 -16.04
N ALA A 438 -19.53 12.79 -15.42
CA ALA A 438 -18.88 12.15 -14.27
C ALA A 438 -19.84 11.93 -13.09
N ALA A 439 -20.66 12.92 -12.77
CA ALA A 439 -21.67 12.80 -11.71
C ALA A 439 -22.82 11.83 -12.02
N ALA A 440 -22.97 11.39 -13.27
CA ALA A 440 -23.96 10.39 -13.66
C ALA A 440 -23.39 8.95 -13.65
N GLU A 441 -22.07 8.77 -13.57
CA GLU A 441 -21.41 7.45 -13.62
C GLU A 441 -21.79 6.57 -12.42
N ASP A 442 -21.75 7.15 -11.22
CA ASP A 442 -22.27 6.51 -10.00
C ASP A 442 -23.48 7.28 -9.46
N GLU A 443 -24.68 6.77 -9.77
CA GLU A 443 -25.93 7.37 -9.28
C GLU A 443 -26.04 7.35 -7.73
N SER A 444 -25.27 6.49 -7.06
CA SER A 444 -25.27 6.40 -5.60
C SER A 444 -24.42 7.49 -4.95
N ASP A 445 -23.50 8.13 -5.65
CA ASP A 445 -22.66 9.17 -5.05
C ASP A 445 -23.39 10.53 -5.00
N ALA A 446 -24.03 10.79 -3.86
CA ALA A 446 -24.73 12.05 -3.61
C ALA A 446 -23.78 13.24 -3.52
N LEU A 447 -22.57 13.06 -2.98
CA LEU A 447 -21.61 14.14 -2.76
C LEU A 447 -21.07 14.64 -4.09
N ILE A 448 -20.55 13.73 -4.92
CA ILE A 448 -20.05 14.01 -6.27
C ILE A 448 -21.13 14.70 -7.11
N ARG A 449 -22.37 14.19 -7.06
CA ARG A 449 -23.50 14.79 -7.77
C ARG A 449 -23.83 16.20 -7.32
N VAL A 450 -23.92 16.45 -6.01
CA VAL A 450 -24.20 17.78 -5.46
C VAL A 450 -23.09 18.75 -5.83
N GLN A 451 -21.84 18.32 -5.73
CA GLN A 451 -20.67 19.12 -6.01
C GLN A 451 -20.58 19.50 -7.49
N ALA A 452 -20.71 18.53 -8.40
CA ALA A 452 -20.78 18.79 -9.83
C ALA A 452 -21.91 19.77 -10.16
N ALA A 453 -23.11 19.56 -9.60
CA ALA A 453 -24.23 20.43 -9.87
C ALA A 453 -24.01 21.87 -9.36
N SER A 454 -23.39 22.02 -8.18
CA SER A 454 -23.03 23.31 -7.61
C SER A 454 -22.05 24.07 -8.52
N VAL A 455 -20.95 23.43 -8.91
CA VAL A 455 -19.91 24.01 -9.77
C VAL A 455 -20.51 24.39 -11.14
N VAL A 456 -21.25 23.48 -11.78
CA VAL A 456 -21.87 23.74 -13.08
C VAL A 456 -22.93 24.85 -13.01
N GLY A 457 -23.62 24.97 -11.88
CA GLY A 457 -24.57 26.05 -11.62
C GLY A 457 -23.94 27.45 -11.71
N THR A 458 -22.64 27.58 -11.43
CA THR A 458 -21.91 28.87 -11.50
C THR A 458 -21.64 29.34 -12.93
N LEU A 459 -21.68 28.43 -13.92
CA LEU A 459 -21.36 28.72 -15.32
C LEU A 459 -22.50 29.44 -16.08
N GLY A 460 -23.69 29.53 -15.49
CA GLY A 460 -24.81 30.29 -16.04
C GLY A 460 -25.32 29.77 -17.38
N GLU A 461 -25.51 30.67 -18.35
CA GLU A 461 -26.11 30.33 -19.67
C GLU A 461 -25.27 29.33 -20.48
N GLU A 462 -23.94 29.31 -20.28
CA GLU A 462 -23.03 28.41 -21.00
C GLU A 462 -23.29 26.92 -20.66
N ALA A 463 -23.83 26.63 -19.48
CA ALA A 463 -24.17 25.27 -19.04
C ALA A 463 -25.56 24.79 -19.50
N VAL A 464 -26.38 25.64 -20.13
CA VAL A 464 -27.75 25.29 -20.54
C VAL A 464 -27.82 24.01 -21.40
N PRO A 465 -26.94 23.79 -22.39
CA PRO A 465 -26.96 22.55 -23.17
C PRO A 465 -26.70 21.30 -22.31
N ALA A 466 -25.75 21.36 -21.38
CA ALA A 466 -25.42 20.27 -20.47
C ALA A 466 -26.59 19.96 -19.53
N TRP A 467 -27.22 21.00 -18.95
CA TRP A 467 -28.43 20.82 -18.13
C TRP A 467 -29.60 20.23 -18.91
N GLN A 468 -29.79 20.62 -20.18
CA GLN A 468 -30.83 20.03 -21.02
C GLN A 468 -30.58 18.54 -21.31
N ALA A 469 -29.32 18.13 -21.42
CA ALA A 469 -28.96 16.72 -21.54
C ALA A 469 -29.24 15.96 -20.22
N ALA A 470 -28.78 16.52 -19.10
CA ALA A 470 -28.94 15.94 -17.75
C ALA A 470 -30.41 15.76 -17.31
N LEU A 471 -31.38 16.46 -17.92
CA LEU A 471 -32.81 16.21 -17.69
C LEU A 471 -33.26 14.77 -18.00
N LYS A 472 -32.49 14.04 -18.83
CA LYS A 472 -32.76 12.65 -19.19
C LYS A 472 -32.23 11.66 -18.15
N GLU A 473 -31.24 12.07 -17.36
CA GLU A 473 -30.64 11.24 -16.32
C GLU A 473 -31.47 11.37 -15.03
N PRO A 474 -32.06 10.27 -14.51
CA PRO A 474 -32.95 10.34 -13.35
C PRO A 474 -32.31 10.97 -12.11
N SER A 475 -31.04 10.65 -11.84
CA SER A 475 -30.28 11.17 -10.71
C SER A 475 -29.97 12.67 -10.82
N LEU A 476 -29.72 13.18 -12.02
CA LEU A 476 -29.37 14.59 -12.26
C LEU A 476 -30.57 15.47 -12.59
N ARG A 477 -31.70 14.88 -12.98
CA ARG A 477 -32.93 15.59 -13.34
C ARG A 477 -33.34 16.65 -12.30
N PRO A 478 -33.30 16.40 -10.98
CA PRO A 478 -33.70 17.40 -9.98
C PRO A 478 -32.86 18.68 -10.04
N TYR A 479 -31.55 18.53 -10.23
CA TYR A 479 -30.60 19.63 -10.38
C TYR A 479 -30.84 20.37 -11.70
N ALA A 480 -30.93 19.63 -12.80
CA ALA A 480 -31.16 20.19 -14.13
C ALA A 480 -32.46 21.01 -14.21
N ALA A 481 -33.58 20.47 -13.71
CA ALA A 481 -34.86 21.19 -13.69
C ALA A 481 -34.77 22.47 -12.83
N THR A 482 -34.07 22.40 -11.69
CA THR A 482 -33.88 23.53 -10.79
C THR A 482 -33.07 24.65 -11.45
N HIS A 483 -31.91 24.34 -12.01
CA HIS A 483 -31.04 25.33 -12.64
C HIS A 483 -31.65 25.91 -13.92
N LEU A 484 -32.24 25.10 -14.80
CA LEU A 484 -32.90 25.60 -16.02
C LEU A 484 -34.09 26.52 -15.70
N SER A 485 -34.86 26.19 -14.65
CA SER A 485 -35.96 27.03 -14.17
C SER A 485 -35.44 28.35 -13.58
N GLN A 486 -34.34 28.34 -12.80
CA GLN A 486 -33.73 29.54 -12.23
C GLN A 486 -33.16 30.47 -13.31
N LEU A 487 -32.59 29.90 -14.37
CA LEU A 487 -32.09 30.65 -15.53
C LEU A 487 -33.21 31.17 -16.45
N GLY A 488 -34.46 30.72 -16.26
CA GLY A 488 -35.60 31.16 -17.06
C GLY A 488 -35.57 30.65 -18.51
N VAL A 489 -34.96 29.49 -18.74
CA VAL A 489 -34.86 28.88 -20.08
C VAL A 489 -36.25 28.53 -20.61
N GLU A 490 -36.58 29.01 -21.82
CA GLU A 490 -37.88 28.78 -22.42
C GLU A 490 -38.13 27.29 -22.67
N GLY A 491 -39.26 26.78 -22.17
CA GLY A 491 -39.65 25.37 -22.32
C GLY A 491 -39.01 24.41 -21.32
N ALA A 492 -38.21 24.90 -20.36
CA ALA A 492 -37.69 24.09 -19.27
C ALA A 492 -38.83 23.58 -18.35
N PRO A 493 -38.75 22.33 -17.87
CA PRO A 493 -39.71 21.82 -16.88
C PRO A 493 -39.50 22.52 -15.53
N GLU A 494 -40.60 22.82 -14.82
CA GLU A 494 -40.52 23.23 -13.42
C GLU A 494 -40.10 22.03 -12.54
N PRO A 495 -39.30 22.24 -11.47
CA PRO A 495 -39.00 21.22 -10.48
C PRO A 495 -40.27 20.63 -9.87
N THR A 496 -40.37 19.32 -9.87
CA THR A 496 -41.49 18.60 -9.27
C THR A 496 -41.29 18.42 -7.77
N GLN A 497 -42.34 17.94 -7.09
CA GLN A 497 -42.23 17.59 -5.69
C GLN A 497 -41.26 16.42 -5.45
N ASP A 498 -41.23 15.44 -6.35
CA ASP A 498 -40.31 14.30 -6.26
C ASP A 498 -38.86 14.76 -6.46
N ASP A 499 -38.63 15.72 -7.38
CA ASP A 499 -37.32 16.36 -7.55
C ASP A 499 -36.87 17.05 -6.25
N THR A 500 -37.78 17.77 -5.58
CA THR A 500 -37.47 18.42 -4.29
C THR A 500 -37.14 17.40 -3.20
N HIS A 501 -37.86 16.27 -3.15
CA HIS A 501 -37.58 15.22 -2.17
C HIS A 501 -36.25 14.51 -2.44
N TRP A 502 -35.86 14.36 -3.72
CA TRP A 502 -34.55 13.83 -4.09
C TRP A 502 -33.42 14.69 -3.55
N LEU A 503 -33.46 16.01 -3.76
CA LEU A 503 -32.45 16.93 -3.24
C LEU A 503 -32.34 16.90 -1.71
N ILE A 504 -33.45 16.66 -1.00
CA ILE A 504 -33.45 16.47 0.46
C ILE A 504 -32.73 15.16 0.85
N LEU A 505 -32.94 14.08 0.10
CA LEU A 505 -32.25 12.81 0.34
C LEU A 505 -30.74 12.94 0.09
N ASP A 506 -30.32 13.64 -0.96
CA ASP A 506 -28.90 13.91 -1.23
C ASP A 506 -28.25 14.69 -0.08
N MET A 507 -28.90 15.75 0.39
CA MET A 507 -28.43 16.51 1.55
C MET A 507 -28.31 15.63 2.81
N TRP A 508 -29.24 14.71 3.03
CA TRP A 508 -29.20 13.76 4.14
C TRP A 508 -28.11 12.70 4.00
N THR A 509 -27.86 12.20 2.79
CA THR A 509 -26.75 11.28 2.51
C THR A 509 -25.42 11.94 2.83
N ILE A 510 -25.20 13.16 2.34
CA ILE A 510 -23.95 13.90 2.60
C ILE A 510 -23.77 14.16 4.10
N SER A 511 -24.81 14.64 4.80
CA SER A 511 -24.70 14.90 6.24
C SER A 511 -24.54 13.63 7.08
N ALA A 512 -25.01 12.48 6.59
CA ALA A 512 -24.74 11.18 7.20
C ALA A 512 -23.26 10.79 7.06
N GLY A 513 -22.67 11.01 5.87
CA GLY A 513 -21.25 10.77 5.59
C GLY A 513 -20.31 11.64 6.45
N LEU A 514 -20.67 12.90 6.71
CA LEU A 514 -19.93 13.80 7.61
C LEU A 514 -20.03 13.41 9.10
N GLY A 515 -20.86 12.42 9.43
CA GLY A 515 -20.98 11.86 10.77
C GLY A 515 -22.29 12.19 11.49
N ARG A 516 -22.51 11.46 12.60
CA ARG A 516 -23.79 11.44 13.32
C ARG A 516 -24.25 12.83 13.81
N SER A 517 -23.33 13.68 14.24
CA SER A 517 -23.66 15.03 14.75
C SER A 517 -24.24 15.91 13.65
N GLU A 518 -23.60 15.94 12.49
CA GLU A 518 -24.03 16.73 11.33
C GLU A 518 -25.35 16.21 10.79
N PHE A 519 -25.49 14.88 10.68
CA PHE A 519 -26.76 14.28 10.29
C PHE A 519 -27.92 14.68 11.20
N VAL A 520 -27.76 14.55 12.52
CA VAL A 520 -28.80 14.93 13.50
C VAL A 520 -29.07 16.44 13.46
N SER A 521 -28.04 17.26 13.22
CA SER A 521 -28.18 18.71 13.05
C SER A 521 -29.08 19.04 11.86
N SER A 522 -28.80 18.45 10.68
CA SER A 522 -29.58 18.66 9.46
C SER A 522 -31.07 18.28 9.62
N LEU A 523 -31.36 17.20 10.36
CA LEU A 523 -32.73 16.79 10.66
C LEU A 523 -33.45 17.78 11.59
N ARG A 524 -32.72 18.39 12.53
CA ARG A 524 -33.29 19.37 13.47
C ARG A 524 -33.67 20.67 12.78
N ASP A 525 -32.89 21.10 11.79
CA ASP A 525 -33.15 22.33 11.03
C ASP A 525 -34.45 22.27 10.23
N ILE A 526 -34.84 21.07 9.77
CA ILE A 526 -36.13 20.81 9.12
C ILE A 526 -37.30 20.89 10.12
N GLY A 527 -37.07 20.45 11.35
CA GLY A 527 -38.07 20.39 12.41
C GLY A 527 -39.01 19.18 12.33
N PRO A 528 -39.55 18.71 13.47
CA PRO A 528 -40.21 17.41 13.59
C PRO A 528 -41.53 17.30 12.81
N ASP A 529 -42.28 18.39 12.67
CA ASP A 529 -43.56 18.37 11.96
C ASP A 529 -43.36 18.18 10.44
N LEU A 530 -42.44 18.94 9.86
CA LEU A 530 -42.09 18.82 8.44
C LEU A 530 -41.43 17.47 8.15
N LEU A 531 -40.54 17.03 9.04
CA LEU A 531 -39.87 15.73 8.91
C LEU A 531 -40.87 14.56 8.94
N ASN A 532 -41.87 14.59 9.82
CA ASN A 532 -42.94 13.58 9.82
C ASN A 532 -43.72 13.57 8.49
N ASN A 533 -44.03 14.74 7.92
CA ASN A 533 -44.71 14.82 6.64
C ASN A 533 -43.85 14.28 5.50
N LEU A 534 -42.55 14.59 5.49
CA LEU A 534 -41.60 14.06 4.51
C LEU A 534 -41.53 12.53 4.59
N LEU A 535 -41.45 11.95 5.80
CA LEU A 535 -41.42 10.49 5.99
C LEU A 535 -42.67 9.76 5.49
N GLU A 536 -43.80 10.44 5.26
CA GLU A 536 -44.98 9.84 4.64
C GLU A 536 -44.84 9.61 3.14
N VAL A 537 -43.93 10.34 2.47
CA VAL A 537 -43.80 10.39 1.01
C VAL A 537 -42.41 10.03 0.51
N ILE A 538 -41.35 10.32 1.26
CA ILE A 538 -39.95 10.23 0.79
C ILE A 538 -39.49 8.79 0.51
N TRP A 539 -40.10 7.80 1.17
CA TRP A 539 -39.85 6.37 0.94
C TRP A 539 -40.24 5.88 -0.47
N LYS A 540 -41.00 6.69 -1.23
CA LYS A 540 -41.41 6.38 -2.60
C LYS A 540 -40.39 6.83 -3.64
N ILE A 541 -39.44 7.68 -3.25
CA ILE A 541 -38.44 8.21 -4.16
C ILE A 541 -37.43 7.09 -4.45
N PRO A 542 -37.13 6.79 -5.73
CA PRO A 542 -36.23 5.72 -6.11
C PRO A 542 -34.77 6.15 -5.96
N HIS A 543 -34.37 6.50 -4.73
CA HIS A 543 -33.04 6.99 -4.39
C HIS A 543 -32.21 5.86 -3.77
N ALA A 544 -30.93 5.73 -4.16
CA ALA A 544 -30.04 4.65 -3.73
C ALA A 544 -30.01 4.47 -2.20
N HIS A 545 -29.89 5.60 -1.47
CA HIS A 545 -29.72 5.61 -0.01
C HIS A 545 -31.02 5.69 0.81
N VAL A 546 -32.20 5.61 0.18
CA VAL A 546 -33.47 5.87 0.91
C VAL A 546 -33.69 4.92 2.08
N GLU A 547 -33.34 3.63 1.95
CA GLU A 547 -33.51 2.67 3.04
C GLU A 547 -32.53 2.92 4.19
N GLU A 548 -31.26 3.14 3.86
CA GLU A 548 -30.21 3.41 4.84
C GLU A 548 -30.53 4.65 5.65
N LEU A 549 -30.89 5.75 4.99
CA LEU A 549 -31.28 7.00 5.65
C LEU A 549 -32.49 6.81 6.56
N LEU A 550 -33.53 6.09 6.11
CA LEU A 550 -34.72 5.83 6.92
C LEU A 550 -34.39 4.99 8.15
N ASP A 551 -33.48 4.02 8.03
CA ASP A 551 -33.01 3.23 9.17
C ASP A 551 -32.21 4.11 10.14
N LEU A 552 -31.25 4.88 9.64
CA LEU A 552 -30.41 5.78 10.43
C LEU A 552 -31.25 6.79 11.21
N ILE A 553 -32.20 7.49 10.57
CA ILE A 553 -33.15 8.40 11.24
C ILE A 553 -33.88 7.69 12.38
N SER A 554 -34.27 6.42 12.17
CA SER A 554 -35.01 5.64 13.17
C SER A 554 -34.19 5.33 14.43
N GLN A 555 -32.87 5.28 14.29
CA GLN A 555 -31.92 4.99 15.35
C GLN A 555 -31.47 6.26 16.08
N VAL A 556 -31.23 7.35 15.35
CA VAL A 556 -30.52 8.54 15.88
C VAL A 556 -31.43 9.69 16.27
N HIS A 557 -32.66 9.77 15.76
CA HIS A 557 -33.51 10.94 15.98
C HIS A 557 -34.02 11.02 17.44
N PRO A 558 -33.89 12.17 18.15
CA PRO A 558 -34.25 12.28 19.57
C PRO A 558 -35.77 12.22 19.82
N ASP A 559 -36.59 12.64 18.85
CA ASP A 559 -38.04 12.49 18.92
C ASP A 559 -38.48 11.06 18.55
N LYS A 560 -39.10 10.37 19.53
CA LYS A 560 -39.61 9.00 19.37
C LYS A 560 -40.72 8.88 18.34
N GLN A 561 -41.48 9.94 18.06
CA GLN A 561 -42.52 9.94 17.03
C GLN A 561 -41.92 9.88 15.64
N VAL A 562 -40.93 10.73 15.38
CA VAL A 562 -40.17 10.74 14.13
C VAL A 562 -39.46 9.40 13.93
N ALA A 563 -38.75 8.91 14.95
CA ALA A 563 -38.08 7.61 14.87
C ALA A 563 -39.06 6.46 14.54
N LYS A 564 -40.29 6.51 15.06
CA LYS A 564 -41.34 5.52 14.73
C LYS A 564 -41.90 5.71 13.33
N ALA A 565 -42.03 6.95 12.85
CA ALA A 565 -42.43 7.25 11.48
C ALA A 565 -41.39 6.72 10.49
N ALA A 566 -40.09 6.91 10.77
CA ALA A 566 -38.99 6.41 9.96
C ALA A 566 -39.00 4.87 9.85
N ARG A 567 -39.15 4.13 10.96
CA ARG A 567 -39.30 2.65 10.90
C ARG A 567 -40.47 2.19 10.02
N ARG A 568 -41.58 2.93 10.06
CA ARG A 568 -42.76 2.63 9.23
C ARG A 568 -42.49 2.94 7.76
N ALA A 569 -41.78 4.02 7.47
CA ALA A 569 -41.37 4.40 6.12
C ALA A 569 -40.38 3.35 5.56
N LEU A 570 -39.40 2.91 6.34
CA LEU A 570 -38.46 1.84 5.97
C LEU A 570 -39.19 0.54 5.62
N PHE A 571 -40.15 0.11 6.47
CA PHE A 571 -40.95 -1.06 6.18
C PHE A 571 -41.76 -0.93 4.88
N LYS A 572 -42.23 0.28 4.55
CA LYS A 572 -42.92 0.54 3.29
C LYS A 572 -41.98 0.51 2.09
N ALA A 573 -40.78 1.09 2.20
CA ALA A 573 -39.76 1.05 1.14
C ALA A 573 -39.41 -0.40 0.76
N ARG A 574 -39.06 -1.22 1.75
CA ARG A 574 -38.72 -2.65 1.59
C ARG A 574 -39.84 -3.54 1.04
N SER A 575 -41.09 -3.11 1.16
CA SER A 575 -42.25 -3.85 0.66
C SER A 575 -42.78 -3.33 -0.67
N HIS A 576 -42.17 -2.26 -1.18
CA HIS A 576 -42.51 -1.62 -2.46
C HIS A 576 -41.51 -1.94 -3.57
N GLN A 577 -40.27 -2.28 -3.23
CA GLN A 577 -39.34 -3.01 -4.10
C GLN A 577 -39.82 -4.46 -4.28
#